data_AF-A0A959JMT4-F1
#
_entry.id   AF-A0A959JMT4-F1
#
_cell.length_a   1.000
_cell.length_b   1.000
_cell.length_c   1.000
_cell.angle_alpha   90.00
_cell.angle_beta   90.00
_cell.angle_gamma   90.00
#
_symmetry.space_group_name_H-M   'P 1'
#
loop_
_entity.id
_entity.type
_entity.pdbx_description
1 polymer ?
#
loop_
_entity_poly.entity_id
_entity_poly.type
_entity_poly.pdbx_seq_one_letter_code
_entity_poly.pdbx_strand_id
1 'polypeptide(L)'
;RSGTLEQLYTDFGPNGTDQIRVFGIEGDDQTTLDDMYMQSNASWGNWVEGVDYPLANTSSLNSALKISFFPTLYLIRPDRTILEMGDFRYNDEIWSRAIAPKGDKDVYVTTGTFSKSFCTVSVFTAKPQFINLGATEINEVDAEMTFGSEVVPVILNGPIGVFETGTLPFDSRQIKESMDVSLEIVSVDGVADVPEDNWVSHYVSPLIDNDTFVVKFTTDFYPGETTFKITGGGKTLLNKTYKAGPESEGGGGDDANNEFVYQIVIPSTTTNCLTFNIADAYGDGLTAFNPSQHPVPGIVIEALDGTVLKENLGEWNFESSISAFSRADLTSSLSDADIVESYNIFPNPVSNILNIQINTKDNADYNLFITDITGKQVSQNLKNVNFIDVQSLEQGLYFLNIKTDAGLFTHKFTKM
;
A
#
# COMPACT_ATOMS: atom_id res chain seq x y z
N ARG A 1 5.36 15.17 -20.53
CA ARG A 1 4.60 16.37 -20.97
C ARG A 1 5.53 17.16 -21.89
N SER A 2 5.17 17.38 -23.16
CA SER A 2 5.90 18.31 -24.05
C SER A 2 5.39 19.74 -23.84
N GLY A 3 6.20 20.76 -24.17
CA GLY A 3 5.77 22.16 -24.10
C GLY A 3 5.98 22.86 -22.76
N THR A 4 6.45 22.17 -21.71
CA THR A 4 6.56 22.76 -20.37
C THR A 4 7.61 23.88 -20.30
N LEU A 5 8.76 23.70 -20.94
CA LEU A 5 9.82 24.71 -20.94
C LEU A 5 9.46 25.91 -21.82
N GLU A 6 8.76 25.68 -22.92
CA GLU A 6 8.21 26.69 -23.82
C GLU A 6 7.16 27.54 -23.09
N GLN A 7 6.26 26.90 -22.34
CA GLN A 7 5.26 27.59 -21.52
C GLN A 7 5.94 28.42 -20.42
N LEU A 8 6.92 27.84 -19.70
CA LEU A 8 7.69 28.57 -18.70
C LEU A 8 8.39 29.79 -19.30
N TYR A 9 9.02 29.64 -20.47
CA TYR A 9 9.69 30.76 -21.14
C TYR A 9 8.71 31.82 -21.65
N THR A 10 7.53 31.41 -22.13
CA THR A 10 6.47 32.34 -22.55
C THR A 10 5.95 33.15 -21.38
N ASP A 11 5.64 32.48 -20.27
CA ASP A 11 5.00 33.12 -19.11
C ASP A 11 5.99 33.93 -18.28
N PHE A 12 7.22 33.42 -18.09
CA PHE A 12 8.19 33.99 -17.15
C PHE A 12 9.50 34.48 -17.81
N GLY A 13 9.69 34.24 -19.10
CA GLY A 13 10.86 34.72 -19.84
C GLY A 13 10.78 36.22 -20.19
N PRO A 14 11.69 36.73 -21.05
CA PRO A 14 11.82 38.17 -21.32
C PRO A 14 10.55 38.88 -21.81
N ASN A 15 9.67 38.16 -22.52
CA ASN A 15 8.41 38.70 -23.04
C ASN A 15 7.23 38.47 -22.09
N GLY A 16 7.41 37.65 -21.04
CA GLY A 16 6.45 37.37 -19.99
C GLY A 16 6.71 38.26 -18.76
N THR A 17 6.91 37.66 -17.59
CA THR A 17 7.24 38.39 -16.35
C THR A 17 8.72 38.77 -16.19
N ASP A 18 9.59 38.34 -17.11
CA ASP A 18 11.04 38.60 -17.10
C ASP A 18 11.78 38.10 -15.84
N GLN A 19 11.29 37.00 -15.25
CA GLN A 19 11.85 36.42 -14.03
C GLN A 19 12.85 35.28 -14.28
N ILE A 20 12.73 34.59 -15.42
CA ILE A 20 13.60 33.46 -15.76
C ILE A 20 14.24 33.63 -17.14
N ARG A 21 15.24 32.79 -17.40
CA ARG A 21 15.74 32.50 -18.74
C ARG A 21 15.73 30.99 -18.93
N VAL A 22 15.37 30.55 -20.12
CA VAL A 22 15.48 29.16 -20.53
C VAL A 22 16.49 29.12 -21.68
N PHE A 23 17.38 28.14 -21.66
CA PHE A 23 18.34 27.89 -22.73
C PHE A 23 18.33 26.41 -23.03
N GLY A 24 18.12 26.04 -24.29
CA GLY A 24 18.38 24.67 -24.73
C GLY A 24 19.82 24.55 -25.22
N ILE A 25 20.50 23.48 -24.82
CA ILE A 25 21.87 23.21 -25.22
C ILE A 25 21.87 21.85 -25.92
N GLU A 26 22.21 21.84 -27.21
CA GLU A 26 22.62 20.61 -27.89
C GLU A 26 24.04 20.29 -27.45
N GLY A 27 24.18 19.18 -26.73
CA GLY A 27 25.40 18.78 -26.02
C GLY A 27 26.20 17.71 -26.75
N ASP A 28 25.67 17.11 -27.81
CA ASP A 28 26.39 16.13 -28.63
C ASP A 28 27.35 16.85 -29.59
N ASP A 29 28.64 16.51 -29.54
CA ASP A 29 29.65 17.10 -30.40
C ASP A 29 29.57 16.63 -31.86
N GLN A 30 28.74 15.63 -32.14
CA GLN A 30 28.45 15.11 -33.48
C GLN A 30 27.23 15.75 -34.13
N THR A 31 26.36 16.39 -33.35
CA THR A 31 25.16 17.05 -33.91
C THR A 31 25.54 18.39 -34.51
N THR A 32 25.42 18.51 -35.82
CA THR A 32 25.72 19.74 -36.55
C THR A 32 24.55 20.73 -36.50
N LEU A 33 24.81 21.99 -36.86
CA LEU A 33 23.72 22.96 -37.00
C LEU A 33 22.72 22.53 -38.08
N ASP A 34 23.18 21.95 -39.19
CA ASP A 34 22.30 21.45 -40.24
C ASP A 34 21.37 20.33 -39.71
N ASP A 35 21.85 19.49 -38.79
CA ASP A 35 21.02 18.46 -38.15
C ASP A 35 19.89 19.10 -37.32
N MET A 36 20.18 20.13 -36.53
CA MET A 36 19.17 20.81 -35.71
C MET A 36 18.03 21.41 -36.53
N TYR A 37 18.32 21.94 -37.71
CA TYR A 37 17.34 22.60 -38.59
C TYR A 37 16.70 21.66 -39.63
N MET A 38 16.93 20.34 -39.54
CA MET A 38 16.50 19.35 -40.53
C MET A 38 17.02 19.68 -41.96
N GLN A 39 18.26 20.14 -42.07
CA GLN A 39 18.92 20.46 -43.34
C GLN A 39 19.90 19.36 -43.79
N SER A 40 20.08 18.32 -42.98
CA SER A 40 20.85 17.11 -43.30
C SER A 40 19.94 15.87 -43.39
N ASN A 41 20.49 14.77 -43.93
CA ASN A 41 19.83 13.46 -43.93
C ASN A 41 20.02 12.66 -42.61
N ALA A 42 20.82 13.17 -41.67
CA ALA A 42 21.08 12.52 -40.38
C ALA A 42 20.04 12.91 -39.32
N SER A 43 19.34 14.03 -39.52
CA SER A 43 18.31 14.49 -38.59
C SER A 43 16.98 13.77 -38.75
N TRP A 44 16.31 13.51 -37.62
CA TRP A 44 14.98 12.89 -37.58
C TRP A 44 13.84 13.93 -37.47
N GLY A 45 14.18 15.23 -37.33
CA GLY A 45 13.24 16.27 -36.94
C GLY A 45 13.82 17.67 -37.10
N ASN A 46 12.95 18.68 -37.13
CA ASN A 46 13.37 20.06 -36.98
C ASN A 46 13.35 20.37 -35.50
N TRP A 47 14.51 20.30 -34.85
CA TRP A 47 14.65 20.43 -33.39
C TRP A 47 14.53 21.87 -32.91
N VAL A 48 14.51 22.84 -33.84
CA VAL A 48 14.29 24.26 -33.52
C VAL A 48 12.84 24.71 -33.74
N GLU A 49 12.01 23.89 -34.39
CA GLU A 49 10.62 24.25 -34.69
C GLU A 49 9.78 24.25 -33.41
N GLY A 50 9.07 25.36 -33.16
CA GLY A 50 8.23 25.52 -31.97
C GLY A 50 9.00 25.82 -30.67
N VAL A 51 10.32 26.02 -30.75
CA VAL A 51 11.15 26.39 -29.59
C VAL A 51 11.43 27.89 -29.60
N ASP A 52 10.81 28.61 -28.67
CA ASP A 52 10.92 30.08 -28.59
C ASP A 52 12.08 30.57 -27.72
N TYR A 53 12.66 29.70 -26.89
CA TYR A 53 13.84 30.01 -26.08
C TYR A 53 15.14 29.81 -26.87
N PRO A 54 16.22 30.54 -26.55
CA PRO A 54 17.48 30.40 -27.27
C PRO A 54 18.07 28.99 -27.20
N LEU A 55 18.59 28.52 -28.33
CA LEU A 55 19.28 27.25 -28.47
C LEU A 55 20.76 27.50 -28.78
N ALA A 56 21.66 26.74 -28.14
CA ALA A 56 23.08 26.73 -28.47
C ALA A 56 23.52 25.31 -28.82
N ASN A 57 24.31 25.18 -29.89
CA ASN A 57 24.95 23.92 -30.27
C ASN A 57 26.39 23.91 -29.74
N THR A 58 26.59 23.30 -28.57
CA THR A 58 27.92 23.22 -27.95
C THR A 58 28.00 22.13 -26.88
N SER A 59 28.99 21.25 -27.03
CA SER A 59 29.36 20.26 -26.01
C SER A 59 30.31 20.79 -24.93
N SER A 60 30.72 22.06 -25.03
CA SER A 60 31.75 22.66 -24.16
C SER A 60 31.35 22.71 -22.67
N LEU A 61 30.05 22.66 -22.38
CA LEU A 61 29.52 22.69 -21.01
C LEU A 61 29.48 21.31 -20.34
N ASN A 62 29.57 20.21 -21.12
CA ASN A 62 29.37 18.85 -20.61
C ASN A 62 30.34 18.52 -19.47
N SER A 63 31.63 18.85 -19.64
CA SER A 63 32.64 18.62 -18.61
C SER A 63 32.50 19.54 -17.40
N ALA A 64 32.09 20.80 -17.62
CA ALA A 64 31.92 21.77 -16.55
C ALA A 64 30.73 21.45 -15.64
N LEU A 65 29.64 20.97 -16.23
CA LEU A 65 28.42 20.56 -15.52
C LEU A 65 28.42 19.08 -15.12
N LYS A 66 29.41 18.30 -15.55
CA LYS A 66 29.53 16.85 -15.30
C LYS A 66 28.33 16.05 -15.80
N ILE A 67 27.81 16.40 -16.98
CA ILE A 67 26.66 15.72 -17.59
C ILE A 67 26.98 14.24 -17.83
N SER A 68 26.18 13.34 -17.23
CA SER A 68 26.36 11.88 -17.34
C SER A 68 25.41 11.19 -18.31
N PHE A 69 24.30 11.84 -18.67
CA PHE A 69 23.30 11.29 -19.60
C PHE A 69 22.55 12.43 -20.29
N PHE A 70 21.77 12.12 -21.33
CA PHE A 70 20.89 13.07 -22.00
C PHE A 70 19.47 12.48 -22.06
N PRO A 71 18.40 13.31 -21.96
CA PRO A 71 18.45 14.74 -21.65
C PRO A 71 18.77 14.99 -20.16
N THR A 72 19.52 16.07 -19.89
CA THR A 72 19.80 16.57 -18.54
C THR A 72 19.26 18.00 -18.40
N LEU A 73 18.76 18.32 -17.21
CA LEU A 73 18.12 19.60 -16.92
C LEU A 73 18.73 20.22 -15.67
N TYR A 74 19.18 21.47 -15.77
CA TYR A 74 19.72 22.23 -14.66
C TYR A 74 18.85 23.45 -14.36
N LEU A 75 18.65 23.71 -13.08
CA LEU A 75 18.14 24.97 -12.56
C LEU A 75 19.31 25.74 -11.96
N ILE A 76 19.45 27.01 -12.36
CA ILE A 76 20.54 27.87 -11.90
C ILE A 76 19.91 29.12 -11.27
N ARG A 77 20.22 29.37 -10.01
CA ARG A 77 19.78 30.58 -9.29
C ARG A 77 20.66 31.80 -9.63
N PRO A 78 20.19 33.04 -9.37
CA PRO A 78 20.99 34.25 -9.59
C PRO A 78 22.32 34.30 -8.85
N ASP A 79 22.41 33.61 -7.70
CA ASP A 79 23.64 33.44 -6.90
C ASP A 79 24.60 32.40 -7.49
N ARG A 80 24.23 31.76 -8.61
CA ARG A 80 24.94 30.70 -9.33
C ARG A 80 24.91 29.34 -8.66
N THR A 81 24.07 29.14 -7.65
CA THR A 81 23.81 27.80 -7.11
C THR A 81 23.07 26.97 -8.16
N ILE A 82 23.50 25.72 -8.35
CA ILE A 82 23.03 24.83 -9.43
C ILE A 82 22.34 23.62 -8.81
N LEU A 83 21.13 23.31 -9.28
CA LEU A 83 20.44 22.04 -9.04
C LEU A 83 20.37 21.28 -10.36
N GLU A 84 20.92 20.06 -10.39
CA GLU A 84 20.56 19.11 -11.44
C GLU A 84 19.19 18.54 -11.10
N MET A 85 18.21 18.76 -11.98
CA MET A 85 16.82 18.41 -11.68
C MET A 85 16.59 16.90 -11.58
N GLY A 86 17.45 16.05 -12.16
CA GLY A 86 17.38 14.59 -11.96
C GLY A 86 15.95 14.05 -11.99
N ASP A 87 15.57 13.31 -10.95
CA ASP A 87 14.20 12.80 -10.77
C ASP A 87 13.18 13.87 -10.36
N PHE A 88 13.64 15.00 -9.82
CA PHE A 88 12.80 16.15 -9.46
C PHE A 88 12.21 16.87 -10.68
N ARG A 89 12.60 16.54 -11.91
CA ARG A 89 12.05 17.16 -13.13
C ARG A 89 10.52 17.05 -13.25
N TYR A 90 9.91 16.08 -12.56
CA TYR A 90 8.46 15.86 -12.51
C TYR A 90 7.82 16.32 -11.20
N ASN A 91 8.56 16.99 -10.32
CA ASN A 91 8.06 17.49 -9.03
C ASN A 91 7.85 19.01 -9.10
N ASP A 92 6.59 19.41 -9.33
CA ASP A 92 6.20 20.83 -9.49
C ASP A 92 6.49 21.68 -8.23
N GLU A 93 6.44 21.07 -7.04
CA GLU A 93 6.71 21.79 -5.77
C GLU A 93 8.21 22.03 -5.56
N ILE A 94 9.07 21.09 -5.93
CA ILE A 94 10.51 21.32 -5.97
C ILE A 94 10.85 22.37 -7.02
N TRP A 95 10.23 22.34 -8.21
CA TRP A 95 10.42 23.39 -9.21
C TRP A 95 10.10 24.79 -8.66
N SER A 96 8.92 24.96 -8.05
CA SER A 96 8.47 26.26 -7.57
C SER A 96 9.42 26.83 -6.51
N ARG A 97 9.81 25.99 -5.54
CA ARG A 97 10.67 26.35 -4.40
C ARG A 97 12.15 26.43 -4.77
N ALA A 98 12.61 25.66 -5.74
CA ALA A 98 13.96 25.77 -6.27
C ALA A 98 14.16 27.09 -7.03
N ILE A 99 13.16 27.56 -7.80
CA ILE A 99 13.19 28.87 -8.47
C ILE A 99 13.12 30.00 -7.44
N ALA A 100 12.14 29.92 -6.53
CA ALA A 100 11.88 30.94 -5.53
C ALA A 100 11.64 30.29 -4.16
N PRO A 101 12.66 30.24 -3.29
CA PRO A 101 12.52 29.62 -1.98
C PRO A 101 11.50 30.36 -1.11
N LYS A 102 10.76 29.63 -0.27
CA LYS A 102 9.77 30.23 0.63
C LYS A 102 10.41 30.99 1.81
N GLY A 103 11.71 30.78 2.05
CA GLY A 103 12.50 31.49 3.06
C GLY A 103 13.97 31.09 3.02
N ASP A 104 14.78 31.66 3.93
CA ASP A 104 16.21 31.32 4.05
C ASP A 104 16.43 29.85 4.44
N LYS A 105 15.47 29.29 5.18
CA LYS A 105 15.33 27.87 5.51
C LYS A 105 14.06 27.37 4.84
N ASP A 106 14.21 26.40 3.94
CA ASP A 106 13.12 25.85 3.15
C ASP A 106 13.44 24.38 2.88
N VAL A 107 12.69 23.46 3.47
CA VAL A 107 12.98 22.01 3.39
C VAL A 107 11.83 21.26 2.75
N TYR A 108 12.16 20.39 1.79
CA TYR A 108 11.17 19.56 1.12
C TYR A 108 11.49 18.09 1.36
N VAL A 109 10.57 17.35 1.99
CA VAL A 109 10.73 15.91 2.22
C VAL A 109 10.63 15.19 0.87
N THR A 110 11.74 14.59 0.44
CA THR A 110 11.85 13.91 -0.86
C THR A 110 11.51 12.42 -0.78
N THR A 111 11.44 11.86 0.43
CA THR A 111 11.00 10.48 0.61
C THR A 111 9.53 10.35 0.23
N GLY A 112 9.22 9.46 -0.71
CA GLY A 112 7.84 9.17 -1.09
C GLY A 112 7.04 8.59 0.07
N THR A 113 5.74 8.89 0.09
CA THR A 113 4.79 8.22 0.97
C THR A 113 4.50 6.82 0.45
N PHE A 114 4.24 5.87 1.33
CA PHE A 114 3.87 4.52 0.92
C PHE A 114 2.76 3.95 1.81
N SER A 115 2.06 2.97 1.27
CA SER A 115 1.14 2.15 2.04
C SER A 115 1.59 0.70 1.99
N LYS A 116 1.59 0.00 3.12
CA LYS A 116 2.05 -1.38 3.20
C LYS A 116 1.15 -2.21 4.10
N SER A 117 0.80 -3.40 3.62
CA SER A 117 0.08 -4.38 4.41
C SER A 117 1.03 -5.37 5.12
N PHE A 118 0.60 -5.93 6.27
CA PHE A 118 1.36 -6.94 7.02
C PHE A 118 0.45 -7.85 7.86
N CYS A 119 0.94 -9.04 8.25
CA CYS A 119 0.16 -10.00 9.03
C CYS A 119 0.26 -9.80 10.56
N THR A 120 1.46 -9.78 11.12
CA THR A 120 1.65 -9.75 12.59
C THR A 120 2.61 -8.66 13.02
N VAL A 121 3.74 -8.55 12.33
CA VAL A 121 4.73 -7.51 12.58
C VAL A 121 5.25 -7.02 11.24
N SER A 122 5.33 -5.71 11.10
CA SER A 122 6.11 -5.02 10.09
C SER A 122 7.27 -4.30 10.77
N VAL A 123 8.28 -3.94 10.01
CA VAL A 123 9.40 -3.14 10.51
C VAL A 123 9.49 -1.88 9.67
N PHE A 124 9.38 -0.73 10.32
CA PHE A 124 9.74 0.55 9.74
C PHE A 124 11.27 0.63 9.68
N THR A 125 11.80 0.82 8.48
CA THR A 125 13.24 0.95 8.22
C THR A 125 13.54 2.12 7.28
N ALA A 126 12.54 2.91 6.90
CA ALA A 126 12.77 4.04 6.02
C ALA A 126 13.60 5.09 6.75
N LYS A 127 14.49 5.76 6.01
CA LYS A 127 15.28 6.89 6.49
C LYS A 127 14.82 8.09 5.70
N PRO A 128 13.88 8.89 6.23
CA PRO A 128 13.34 10.01 5.49
C PRO A 128 14.45 10.97 5.06
N GLN A 129 14.35 11.42 3.82
CA GLN A 129 15.25 12.33 3.16
C GLN A 129 14.51 13.61 2.84
N PHE A 130 15.25 14.71 2.82
CA PHE A 130 14.75 16.02 2.42
C PHE A 130 15.81 16.76 1.65
N ILE A 131 15.40 17.71 0.81
CA ILE A 131 16.31 18.62 0.12
C ILE A 131 16.23 20.02 0.72
N ASN A 132 17.39 20.67 0.89
CA ASN A 132 17.48 22.07 1.26
C ASN A 132 17.16 22.94 0.03
N LEU A 133 15.95 23.49 -0.04
CA LEU A 133 15.56 24.45 -1.06
C LEU A 133 15.78 25.89 -0.58
N GLY A 134 16.25 26.12 0.64
CA GLY A 134 16.45 27.47 1.20
C GLY A 134 17.54 28.27 0.50
N ALA A 135 17.81 29.47 1.01
CA ALA A 135 18.88 30.34 0.50
C ALA A 135 20.22 30.16 1.26
N THR A 136 20.23 29.38 2.34
CA THR A 136 21.39 29.22 3.22
C THR A 136 21.65 27.76 3.59
N GLU A 137 22.89 27.45 3.96
CA GLU A 137 23.26 26.15 4.53
C GLU A 137 22.49 25.88 5.84
N ILE A 138 22.05 24.64 6.04
CA ILE A 138 21.40 24.15 7.27
C ILE A 138 22.44 23.44 8.12
N ASN A 139 22.43 23.62 9.45
CA ASN A 139 23.33 22.95 10.39
C ASN A 139 22.63 21.96 11.31
N GLU A 140 21.34 22.19 11.58
CA GLU A 140 20.52 21.36 12.46
C GLU A 140 19.08 21.28 11.92
N VAL A 141 18.50 20.09 12.01
CA VAL A 141 17.08 19.84 11.74
C VAL A 141 16.50 19.04 12.90
N ASP A 142 15.51 19.62 13.56
CA ASP A 142 14.68 18.97 14.57
C ASP A 142 13.40 18.49 13.92
N ALA A 143 13.13 17.20 14.02
CA ALA A 143 11.96 16.57 13.47
C ALA A 143 11.29 15.65 14.48
N GLU A 144 10.03 15.34 14.25
CA GLU A 144 9.25 14.39 15.03
C GLU A 144 8.66 13.32 14.11
N MET A 145 8.90 12.06 14.46
CA MET A 145 8.25 10.91 13.85
C MET A 145 7.13 10.40 14.75
N THR A 146 5.90 10.37 14.24
CA THR A 146 4.74 9.88 14.98
C THR A 146 4.36 8.48 14.54
N PHE A 147 4.18 7.56 15.50
CA PHE A 147 3.72 6.19 15.31
C PHE A 147 2.42 5.97 16.09
N GLY A 148 1.29 6.20 15.44
CA GLY A 148 -0.02 6.22 16.12
C GLY A 148 -0.10 7.36 17.14
N SER A 149 0.03 7.04 18.44
CA SER A 149 0.00 8.04 19.52
C SER A 149 1.38 8.37 20.10
N GLU A 150 2.42 7.65 19.68
CA GLU A 150 3.78 7.85 20.18
C GLU A 150 4.55 8.80 19.26
N VAL A 151 5.19 9.80 19.86
CA VAL A 151 6.06 10.76 19.16
C VAL A 151 7.51 10.46 19.50
N VAL A 152 8.36 10.36 18.47
CA VAL A 152 9.79 10.09 18.58
C VAL A 152 10.56 11.27 17.99
N PRO A 153 11.34 12.01 18.80
CA PRO A 153 12.17 13.09 18.28
C PRO A 153 13.34 12.54 17.47
N VAL A 154 13.64 13.23 16.37
CA VAL A 154 14.72 12.91 15.43
C VAL A 154 15.51 14.18 15.17
N ILE A 155 16.79 14.17 15.50
CA ILE A 155 17.68 15.33 15.33
C ILE A 155 18.77 14.96 14.34
N LEU A 156 18.89 15.74 13.26
CA LEU A 156 20.01 15.67 12.33
C LEU A 156 20.93 16.87 12.57
N ASN A 157 22.22 16.58 12.76
CA ASN A 157 23.27 17.58 12.91
C ASN A 157 24.25 17.48 11.73
N GLY A 158 24.73 18.63 11.27
CA GLY A 158 25.77 18.75 10.25
C GLY A 158 25.35 19.65 9.09
N PRO A 159 26.33 20.15 8.31
CA PRO A 159 26.07 21.07 7.22
C PRO A 159 25.33 20.36 6.07
N ILE A 160 24.26 20.98 5.60
CA ILE A 160 23.49 20.60 4.41
C ILE A 160 23.41 21.83 3.51
N GLY A 161 24.20 21.84 2.45
CA GLY A 161 24.28 22.93 1.50
C GLY A 161 22.95 23.17 0.78
N VAL A 162 22.82 24.33 0.14
CA VAL A 162 21.67 24.61 -0.73
C VAL A 162 21.65 23.59 -1.87
N PHE A 163 20.47 23.02 -2.12
CA PHE A 163 20.22 21.91 -3.05
C PHE A 163 20.87 20.58 -2.70
N GLU A 164 21.45 20.45 -1.51
CA GLU A 164 21.88 19.15 -0.98
C GLU A 164 20.75 18.44 -0.24
N THR A 165 20.85 17.11 -0.18
CA THR A 165 19.87 16.25 0.49
C THR A 165 20.37 15.84 1.87
N GLY A 166 19.55 16.08 2.90
CA GLY A 166 19.72 15.53 4.23
C GLY A 166 19.02 14.18 4.38
N THR A 167 19.51 13.32 5.28
CA THR A 167 18.86 12.06 5.65
C THR A 167 18.69 12.03 7.16
N LEU A 168 17.43 12.01 7.61
CA LEU A 168 17.09 11.95 9.02
C LEU A 168 17.49 10.58 9.60
N PRO A 169 18.24 10.56 10.72
CA PRO A 169 18.65 9.31 11.34
C PRO A 169 17.45 8.67 12.06
N PHE A 170 17.08 7.46 11.67
CA PHE A 170 16.04 6.71 12.35
C PHE A 170 16.43 5.23 12.49
N ASP A 171 16.22 4.70 13.68
CA ASP A 171 16.44 3.28 13.99
C ASP A 171 15.21 2.45 13.60
N SER A 172 15.42 1.19 13.25
CA SER A 172 14.28 0.35 12.85
C SER A 172 13.26 0.20 13.98
N ARG A 173 11.98 0.28 13.66
CA ARG A 173 10.89 0.16 14.64
C ARG A 173 9.88 -0.91 14.24
N GLN A 174 9.45 -1.73 15.21
CA GLN A 174 8.40 -2.72 14.96
C GLN A 174 7.02 -2.07 14.99
N ILE A 175 6.18 -2.47 14.04
CA ILE A 175 4.77 -2.09 13.92
C ILE A 175 3.95 -3.37 14.03
N LYS A 176 3.04 -3.44 15.00
CA LYS A 176 2.28 -4.67 15.34
C LYS A 176 0.79 -4.58 15.06
N GLU A 177 0.30 -3.36 14.82
CA GLU A 177 -1.09 -3.06 14.50
C GLU A 177 -1.16 -1.98 13.41
N SER A 178 -2.31 -1.85 12.77
CA SER A 178 -2.51 -0.82 11.75
C SER A 178 -2.27 0.56 12.36
N MET A 179 -1.45 1.38 11.70
CA MET A 179 -1.18 2.75 12.12
C MET A 179 -0.65 3.59 10.98
N ASP A 180 -0.81 4.89 11.11
CA ASP A 180 -0.09 5.87 10.30
C ASP A 180 1.27 6.16 10.95
N VAL A 181 2.26 6.36 10.09
CA VAL A 181 3.59 6.85 10.45
C VAL A 181 3.77 8.17 9.74
N SER A 182 3.94 9.26 10.49
CA SER A 182 4.14 10.59 9.94
C SER A 182 5.47 11.20 10.36
N LEU A 183 5.91 12.18 9.58
CA LEU A 183 7.08 13.01 9.85
C LEU A 183 6.66 14.47 9.79
N GLU A 184 7.14 15.24 10.77
CA GLU A 184 7.00 16.69 10.87
C GLU A 184 8.39 17.28 11.16
N ILE A 185 8.83 18.29 10.40
CA ILE A 185 10.01 19.08 10.71
C ILE A 185 9.60 20.20 11.65
N VAL A 186 9.96 20.06 12.92
CA VAL A 186 9.62 21.01 13.97
C VAL A 186 10.42 22.30 13.82
N SER A 187 11.73 22.20 13.54
CA SER A 187 12.57 23.36 13.35
C SER A 187 13.80 23.10 12.49
N VAL A 188 14.32 24.15 11.85
CA VAL A 188 15.59 24.13 11.10
C VAL A 188 16.45 25.29 11.59
N ASP A 189 17.64 24.97 12.11
CA ASP A 189 18.53 25.94 12.79
C ASP A 189 17.78 26.79 13.85
N GLY A 190 16.86 26.17 14.60
CA GLY A 190 16.01 26.82 15.61
C GLY A 190 14.88 27.69 15.06
N VAL A 191 14.68 27.75 13.73
CA VAL A 191 13.52 28.39 13.10
C VAL A 191 12.39 27.38 13.03
N ALA A 192 11.31 27.63 13.78
CA ALA A 192 10.09 26.84 13.75
C ALA A 192 9.21 27.16 12.53
N ASP A 193 8.18 26.33 12.31
CA ASP A 193 7.16 26.51 11.25
C ASP A 193 7.79 26.68 9.85
N VAL A 194 8.86 25.94 9.58
CA VAL A 194 9.50 25.96 8.27
C VAL A 194 8.51 25.41 7.22
N PRO A 195 8.43 26.01 6.03
CA PRO A 195 7.56 25.49 4.99
C PRO A 195 7.97 24.05 4.63
N GLU A 196 7.08 23.11 4.87
CA GLU A 196 7.28 21.70 4.59
C GLU A 196 6.01 21.04 4.03
N ASP A 197 6.19 19.83 3.50
CA ASP A 197 5.09 19.00 3.04
C ASP A 197 4.86 17.89 4.06
N ASN A 198 3.59 17.66 4.41
CA ASN A 198 3.21 16.56 5.29
C ASN A 198 3.62 15.22 4.66
N TRP A 199 4.43 14.45 5.38
CA TRP A 199 4.77 13.09 4.99
C TRP A 199 4.03 12.11 5.90
N VAL A 200 3.18 11.27 5.30
CA VAL A 200 2.40 10.24 6.00
C VAL A 200 2.44 8.94 5.21
N SER A 201 2.81 7.85 5.87
CA SER A 201 2.78 6.50 5.31
C SER A 201 1.90 5.58 6.15
N HIS A 202 1.22 4.64 5.49
CA HIS A 202 0.19 3.83 6.12
C HIS A 202 0.65 2.39 6.28
N TYR A 203 0.59 1.87 7.51
CA TYR A 203 0.79 0.46 7.79
C TYR A 203 -0.56 -0.16 8.12
N VAL A 204 -0.96 -1.17 7.36
CA VAL A 204 -2.27 -1.80 7.50
C VAL A 204 -2.09 -3.28 7.83
N SER A 205 -2.80 -3.78 8.84
CA SER A 205 -2.93 -5.22 9.11
C SER A 205 -4.39 -5.64 8.90
N PRO A 206 -4.79 -5.89 7.64
CA PRO A 206 -6.16 -6.33 7.35
C PRO A 206 -6.47 -7.61 8.09
N LEU A 207 -7.69 -7.70 8.64
CA LEU A 207 -8.16 -8.87 9.35
C LEU A 207 -9.25 -9.58 8.54
N ILE A 208 -9.02 -10.85 8.22
CA ILE A 208 -10.02 -11.78 7.74
C ILE A 208 -10.44 -12.67 8.91
N ASP A 209 -11.69 -12.55 9.32
CA ASP A 209 -12.27 -13.25 10.47
C ASP A 209 -13.26 -14.34 10.07
N ASN A 210 -13.41 -14.60 8.77
CA ASN A 210 -14.24 -15.64 8.19
C ASN A 210 -13.38 -16.59 7.34
N ASP A 211 -13.76 -17.87 7.27
CA ASP A 211 -13.02 -18.85 6.48
C ASP A 211 -13.11 -18.58 4.98
N THR A 212 -14.02 -17.69 4.57
CA THR A 212 -14.26 -17.31 3.19
C THR A 212 -14.26 -15.80 3.04
N PHE A 213 -13.57 -15.30 2.01
CA PHE A 213 -13.47 -13.88 1.71
C PHE A 213 -13.38 -13.64 0.20
N VAL A 214 -13.50 -12.39 -0.22
CA VAL A 214 -13.44 -11.97 -1.62
C VAL A 214 -12.15 -11.20 -1.88
N VAL A 215 -11.55 -11.45 -3.04
CA VAL A 215 -10.37 -10.75 -3.54
C VAL A 215 -10.68 -10.21 -4.91
N LYS A 216 -10.48 -8.91 -5.09
CA LYS A 216 -10.50 -8.27 -6.39
C LYS A 216 -9.07 -7.98 -6.81
N PHE A 217 -8.71 -8.44 -8.00
CA PHE A 217 -7.41 -8.19 -8.60
C PHE A 217 -7.60 -7.52 -9.95
N THR A 218 -6.96 -6.38 -10.13
CA THR A 218 -7.04 -5.59 -11.36
C THR A 218 -5.70 -5.64 -12.08
N THR A 219 -5.74 -6.05 -13.35
CA THR A 219 -4.60 -6.04 -14.29
C THR A 219 -4.43 -4.66 -14.93
N ASP A 220 -3.28 -4.41 -15.56
CA ASP A 220 -3.09 -3.25 -16.42
C ASP A 220 -3.30 -3.60 -17.91
N PHE A 221 -2.84 -2.75 -18.82
CA PHE A 221 -2.98 -2.95 -20.26
C PHE A 221 -2.24 -4.18 -20.82
N TYR A 222 -1.26 -4.72 -20.09
CA TYR A 222 -0.45 -5.87 -20.51
C TYR A 222 -0.69 -7.07 -19.56
N PRO A 223 -1.88 -7.70 -19.59
CA PRO A 223 -2.21 -8.77 -18.64
C PRO A 223 -1.34 -10.03 -18.81
N GLY A 224 -0.76 -10.26 -19.99
CA GLY A 224 -0.05 -11.50 -20.33
C GLY A 224 1.24 -11.75 -19.52
N GLU A 225 1.83 -10.70 -18.97
CA GLU A 225 3.04 -10.74 -18.13
C GLU A 225 2.71 -10.88 -16.63
N THR A 226 1.44 -10.71 -16.26
CA THR A 226 0.98 -10.71 -14.88
C THR A 226 0.68 -12.13 -14.37
N THR A 227 1.21 -12.45 -13.18
CA THR A 227 0.78 -13.60 -12.39
C THR A 227 0.27 -13.16 -11.02
N PHE A 228 -0.81 -13.79 -10.55
CA PHE A 228 -1.41 -13.50 -9.24
C PHE A 228 -1.59 -14.77 -8.42
N LYS A 229 -0.94 -14.84 -7.25
CA LYS A 229 -0.90 -16.03 -6.41
C LYS A 229 -1.19 -15.71 -4.95
N ILE A 230 -2.11 -16.47 -4.35
CA ILE A 230 -2.43 -16.38 -2.93
C ILE A 230 -1.91 -17.63 -2.23
N THR A 231 -1.16 -17.45 -1.15
CA THR A 231 -0.69 -18.53 -0.29
C THR A 231 -1.05 -18.29 1.18
N GLY A 232 -1.31 -19.37 1.92
CA GLY A 232 -1.60 -19.33 3.36
C GLY A 232 -1.36 -20.68 4.00
N GLY A 233 -0.78 -20.72 5.21
CA GLY A 233 -0.54 -21.97 5.93
C GLY A 233 0.33 -22.98 5.17
N GLY A 234 1.29 -22.50 4.37
CA GLY A 234 2.15 -23.33 3.52
C GLY A 234 1.48 -23.91 2.26
N LYS A 235 0.24 -23.52 1.94
CA LYS A 235 -0.51 -23.96 0.76
C LYS A 235 -0.74 -22.83 -0.23
N THR A 236 -0.89 -23.17 -1.50
CA THR A 236 -1.41 -22.26 -2.54
C THR A 236 -2.94 -22.30 -2.50
N LEU A 237 -3.57 -21.15 -2.30
CA LEU A 237 -5.03 -20.98 -2.28
C LEU A 237 -5.57 -20.51 -3.64
N LEU A 238 -4.77 -19.70 -4.36
CA LEU A 238 -5.07 -19.23 -5.71
C LEU A 238 -3.78 -19.14 -6.52
N ASN A 239 -3.84 -19.46 -7.81
CA ASN A 239 -2.77 -19.20 -8.77
C ASN A 239 -3.39 -18.86 -10.13
N LYS A 240 -3.17 -17.65 -10.62
CA LYS A 240 -3.77 -17.11 -11.84
C LYS A 240 -2.71 -16.51 -12.75
N THR A 241 -2.97 -16.68 -14.04
CA THR A 241 -2.29 -16.04 -15.16
C THR A 241 -3.37 -15.43 -16.03
N TYR A 242 -3.06 -14.34 -16.71
CA TYR A 242 -4.03 -13.63 -17.55
C TYR A 242 -3.64 -13.72 -19.02
N LYS A 243 -4.63 -13.58 -19.90
CA LYS A 243 -4.48 -13.78 -21.33
C LYS A 243 -3.94 -12.52 -21.98
N ALA A 244 -2.80 -12.64 -22.66
CA ALA A 244 -2.28 -11.57 -23.51
C ALA A 244 -3.29 -11.13 -24.58
N GLY A 245 -3.30 -9.83 -24.83
CA GLY A 245 -4.12 -9.19 -25.84
C GLY A 245 -3.58 -9.31 -27.27
N PRO A 246 -4.34 -8.81 -28.25
CA PRO A 246 -3.98 -8.88 -29.66
C PRO A 246 -3.03 -7.77 -30.11
N GLU A 247 -2.73 -6.77 -29.27
CA GLU A 247 -1.87 -5.64 -29.64
C GLU A 247 -0.39 -5.95 -29.47
N SER A 248 0.46 -4.98 -29.81
CA SER A 248 1.92 -5.12 -29.69
C SER A 248 2.32 -5.53 -28.28
N GLU A 249 3.33 -6.40 -28.17
CA GLU A 249 3.81 -6.94 -26.89
C GLU A 249 2.73 -7.60 -26.03
N GLY A 250 1.59 -8.00 -26.62
CA GLY A 250 0.50 -8.65 -25.89
C GLY A 250 -0.43 -7.70 -25.14
N GLY A 251 -0.44 -6.42 -25.50
CA GLY A 251 -1.34 -5.42 -24.92
C GLY A 251 -2.81 -5.58 -25.34
N GLY A 252 -3.70 -5.06 -24.51
CA GLY A 252 -5.14 -5.02 -24.76
C GLY A 252 -5.88 -6.35 -24.55
N GLY A 253 -7.05 -6.49 -25.17
CA GLY A 253 -7.89 -7.69 -25.03
C GLY A 253 -8.77 -7.72 -23.77
N ASP A 254 -9.47 -8.83 -23.57
CA ASP A 254 -10.52 -8.95 -22.53
C ASP A 254 -9.98 -8.88 -21.10
N ASP A 255 -8.72 -9.28 -20.90
CA ASP A 255 -8.08 -9.31 -19.59
C ASP A 255 -7.31 -8.01 -19.28
N ALA A 256 -7.19 -7.07 -20.22
CA ALA A 256 -6.46 -5.82 -20.03
C ALA A 256 -7.29 -4.78 -19.27
N ASN A 257 -6.68 -4.11 -18.31
CA ASN A 257 -7.32 -3.08 -17.46
C ASN A 257 -8.63 -3.56 -16.82
N ASN A 258 -8.69 -4.86 -16.49
CA ASN A 258 -9.91 -5.52 -16.06
C ASN A 258 -9.81 -6.00 -14.61
N GLU A 259 -10.93 -5.91 -13.88
CA GLU A 259 -11.03 -6.40 -12.51
C GLU A 259 -11.54 -7.85 -12.49
N PHE A 260 -10.83 -8.71 -11.77
CA PHE A 260 -11.18 -10.10 -11.56
C PHE A 260 -11.55 -10.33 -10.10
N VAL A 261 -12.72 -10.95 -9.88
CA VAL A 261 -13.25 -11.24 -8.55
C VAL A 261 -13.09 -12.73 -8.24
N TYR A 262 -12.46 -13.04 -7.10
CA TYR A 262 -12.26 -14.39 -6.62
C TYR A 262 -12.79 -14.56 -5.20
N GLN A 263 -13.58 -15.59 -4.97
CA GLN A 263 -13.93 -16.04 -3.62
C GLN A 263 -12.90 -17.08 -3.17
N ILE A 264 -12.25 -16.82 -2.04
CA ILE A 264 -11.15 -17.64 -1.50
C ILE A 264 -11.59 -18.28 -0.19
N VAL A 265 -11.30 -19.56 -0.05
CA VAL A 265 -11.55 -20.34 1.17
C VAL A 265 -10.22 -20.65 1.85
N ILE A 266 -10.13 -20.38 3.15
CA ILE A 266 -8.99 -20.67 4.01
C ILE A 266 -9.18 -22.07 4.59
N PRO A 267 -8.36 -23.06 4.19
CA PRO A 267 -8.62 -24.48 4.46
C PRO A 267 -8.27 -24.90 5.90
N SER A 268 -7.70 -24.02 6.72
CA SER A 268 -7.25 -24.35 8.07
C SER A 268 -7.31 -23.12 8.97
N THR A 269 -7.84 -23.31 10.18
CA THR A 269 -7.84 -22.33 11.28
C THR A 269 -6.43 -22.01 11.80
N THR A 270 -5.42 -22.77 11.39
CA THR A 270 -4.01 -22.48 11.70
C THR A 270 -3.36 -21.49 10.73
N THR A 271 -4.08 -21.07 9.67
CA THR A 271 -3.59 -20.06 8.74
C THR A 271 -3.74 -18.70 9.42
N ASN A 272 -2.63 -18.09 9.83
CA ASN A 272 -2.62 -16.78 10.49
C ASN A 272 -2.16 -15.63 9.58
N CYS A 273 -1.60 -15.97 8.42
CA CYS A 273 -1.07 -15.02 7.46
C CYS A 273 -1.34 -15.49 6.04
N LEU A 274 -1.95 -14.62 5.26
CA LEU A 274 -2.11 -14.76 3.82
C LEU A 274 -1.11 -13.84 3.11
N THR A 275 -0.51 -14.37 2.05
CA THR A 275 0.41 -13.63 1.18
C THR A 275 -0.16 -13.62 -0.23
N PHE A 276 -0.31 -12.42 -0.78
CA PHE A 276 -0.80 -12.14 -2.11
C PHE A 276 0.41 -11.69 -2.94
N ASN A 277 0.87 -12.55 -3.84
CA ASN A 277 2.04 -12.28 -4.66
C ASN A 277 1.57 -11.89 -6.05
N ILE A 278 2.02 -10.73 -6.51
CA ILE A 278 1.89 -10.28 -7.88
C ILE A 278 3.29 -10.34 -8.47
N ALA A 279 3.42 -10.90 -9.67
CA ALA A 279 4.64 -10.81 -10.42
C ALA A 279 4.34 -10.34 -11.83
N ASP A 280 5.27 -9.54 -12.35
CA ASP A 280 5.32 -9.05 -13.70
C ASP A 280 6.61 -9.54 -14.37
N ALA A 281 6.50 -10.03 -15.60
CA ALA A 281 7.57 -10.72 -16.30
C ALA A 281 8.60 -9.77 -16.92
N TYR A 282 8.22 -8.53 -17.24
CA TYR A 282 9.08 -7.54 -17.90
C TYR A 282 9.72 -6.54 -16.94
N GLY A 283 9.22 -6.47 -15.70
CA GLY A 283 9.81 -5.74 -14.59
C GLY A 283 9.42 -4.27 -14.54
N ASP A 284 8.35 -3.86 -15.20
CA ASP A 284 7.77 -2.51 -15.19
C ASP A 284 6.46 -2.44 -14.40
N GLY A 285 6.04 -3.56 -13.80
CA GLY A 285 4.91 -3.62 -12.87
C GLY A 285 3.58 -3.64 -13.60
N LEU A 286 2.55 -3.04 -13.00
CA LEU A 286 1.21 -2.90 -13.60
C LEU A 286 0.95 -1.42 -13.93
N THR A 287 1.88 -0.79 -14.64
CA THR A 287 1.91 0.68 -14.79
C THR A 287 1.19 1.18 -16.04
N ALA A 288 0.83 0.29 -16.97
CA ALA A 288 0.20 0.67 -18.22
C ALA A 288 -1.33 0.83 -18.07
N PHE A 289 -1.78 1.91 -17.46
CA PHE A 289 -3.22 2.21 -17.32
C PHE A 289 -3.50 3.72 -17.30
N ASN A 290 -4.75 4.10 -17.58
CA ASN A 290 -5.23 5.47 -17.40
C ASN A 290 -6.28 5.51 -16.28
N PRO A 291 -5.98 6.10 -15.10
CA PRO A 291 -6.91 6.12 -13.98
C PRO A 291 -8.21 6.92 -14.25
N SER A 292 -8.24 7.76 -15.29
CA SER A 292 -9.46 8.47 -15.71
C SER A 292 -10.42 7.58 -16.52
N GLN A 293 -9.95 6.43 -17.00
CA GLN A 293 -10.69 5.55 -17.90
C GLN A 293 -10.81 4.12 -17.37
N HIS A 294 -9.90 3.70 -16.49
CA HIS A 294 -9.74 2.33 -16.04
C HIS A 294 -9.52 2.27 -14.52
N PRO A 295 -9.91 1.15 -13.87
CA PRO A 295 -9.58 0.91 -12.47
C PRO A 295 -8.06 0.87 -12.27
N VAL A 296 -7.60 1.30 -11.10
CA VAL A 296 -6.18 1.25 -10.72
C VAL A 296 -5.80 -0.22 -10.49
N PRO A 297 -4.76 -0.75 -11.17
CA PRO A 297 -4.28 -2.11 -10.95
C PRO A 297 -3.86 -2.35 -9.49
N GLY A 298 -3.97 -3.60 -9.02
CA GLY A 298 -3.66 -3.96 -7.63
C GLY A 298 -4.71 -4.83 -6.97
N ILE A 299 -4.72 -4.87 -5.63
CA ILE A 299 -5.52 -5.82 -4.83
C ILE A 299 -6.44 -5.12 -3.85
N VAL A 300 -7.73 -5.46 -3.92
CA VAL A 300 -8.73 -5.16 -2.86
C VAL A 300 -9.16 -6.47 -2.20
N ILE A 301 -9.30 -6.46 -0.88
CA ILE A 301 -9.81 -7.59 -0.09
C ILE A 301 -11.11 -7.18 0.56
N GLU A 302 -12.15 -7.98 0.39
CA GLU A 302 -13.49 -7.75 0.93
C GLU A 302 -13.95 -8.96 1.75
N ALA A 303 -14.77 -8.70 2.76
CA ALA A 303 -15.60 -9.72 3.39
C ALA A 303 -16.72 -10.16 2.43
N LEU A 304 -17.40 -11.26 2.75
CA LEU A 304 -18.51 -11.77 1.95
C LEU A 304 -19.71 -10.82 1.85
N ASP A 305 -19.88 -9.93 2.82
CA ASP A 305 -20.93 -8.91 2.82
C ASP A 305 -20.57 -7.64 2.02
N GLY A 306 -19.38 -7.63 1.39
CA GLY A 306 -18.85 -6.50 0.62
C GLY A 306 -18.10 -5.47 1.45
N THR A 307 -17.92 -5.67 2.76
CA THR A 307 -17.08 -4.79 3.58
C THR A 307 -15.63 -4.84 3.11
N VAL A 308 -15.03 -3.70 2.78
CA VAL A 308 -13.63 -3.63 2.39
C VAL A 308 -12.73 -3.83 3.62
N LEU A 309 -11.95 -4.91 3.61
CA LEU A 309 -10.98 -5.26 4.65
C LEU A 309 -9.60 -4.68 4.35
N LYS A 310 -9.27 -4.54 3.06
CA LYS A 310 -8.03 -3.93 2.56
C LYS A 310 -8.31 -3.20 1.26
N GLU A 311 -8.04 -1.90 1.23
CA GLU A 311 -8.03 -1.08 0.02
C GLU A 311 -6.85 -1.43 -0.90
N ASN A 312 -6.89 -0.98 -2.16
CA ASN A 312 -5.71 -1.00 -3.02
C ASN A 312 -4.66 -0.03 -2.46
N LEU A 313 -3.46 -0.53 -2.16
CA LEU A 313 -2.38 0.24 -1.51
C LEU A 313 -1.29 0.67 -2.50
N GLY A 314 -1.58 0.62 -3.80
CA GLY A 314 -0.61 0.95 -4.85
C GLY A 314 0.23 -0.25 -5.29
N GLU A 315 -0.31 -1.47 -5.21
CA GLU A 315 0.39 -2.69 -5.64
C GLU A 315 0.54 -2.84 -7.17
N TRP A 316 0.64 -1.72 -7.88
CA TRP A 316 0.84 -1.61 -9.32
C TRP A 316 2.23 -1.07 -9.69
N ASN A 317 2.87 -0.28 -8.80
CA ASN A 317 4.19 0.29 -9.06
C ASN A 317 5.28 -0.57 -8.41
N PHE A 318 5.75 -1.57 -9.12
CA PHE A 318 6.82 -2.46 -8.69
C PHE A 318 7.66 -2.88 -9.90
N GLU A 319 8.83 -3.46 -9.66
CA GLU A 319 9.63 -4.04 -10.74
C GLU A 319 9.09 -5.44 -11.10
N SER A 320 9.80 -6.50 -10.69
CA SER A 320 9.42 -7.89 -11.05
C SER A 320 8.31 -8.48 -10.18
N SER A 321 8.21 -8.11 -8.90
CA SER A 321 7.17 -8.66 -8.02
C SER A 321 6.95 -7.83 -6.77
N ILE A 322 5.75 -7.95 -6.20
CA ILE A 322 5.36 -7.38 -4.91
C ILE A 322 4.51 -8.38 -4.12
N SER A 323 4.57 -8.28 -2.79
CA SER A 323 3.70 -9.03 -1.90
C SER A 323 2.83 -8.10 -1.06
N ALA A 324 1.53 -8.37 -1.03
CA ALA A 324 0.60 -7.86 -0.04
C ALA A 324 0.22 -8.95 0.98
N PHE A 325 -0.33 -8.53 2.11
CA PHE A 325 -0.57 -9.39 3.26
C PHE A 325 -1.94 -9.14 3.90
N SER A 326 -2.49 -10.19 4.50
CA SER A 326 -3.66 -10.10 5.38
C SER A 326 -3.52 -11.10 6.52
N ARG A 327 -3.92 -10.70 7.72
CA ARG A 327 -4.04 -11.60 8.87
C ARG A 327 -5.33 -12.39 8.73
N ALA A 328 -5.27 -13.68 9.08
CA ALA A 328 -6.47 -14.49 9.25
C ALA A 328 -6.60 -14.87 10.73
N ASP A 329 -7.75 -14.59 11.32
CA ASP A 329 -8.11 -15.03 12.67
C ASP A 329 -9.50 -15.67 12.63
N LEU A 330 -9.52 -16.97 12.36
CA LEU A 330 -10.76 -17.74 12.26
C LEU A 330 -11.28 -18.18 13.63
N THR A 331 -10.68 -17.73 14.73
CA THR A 331 -11.17 -18.10 16.07
C THR A 331 -12.51 -17.43 16.38
N SER A 332 -12.78 -16.27 15.80
CA SER A 332 -14.10 -15.61 15.83
C SER A 332 -15.08 -16.13 14.77
N SER A 333 -14.62 -16.92 13.78
CA SER A 333 -15.49 -17.56 12.78
C SER A 333 -16.27 -18.75 13.36
N LEU A 334 -15.90 -19.20 14.56
CA LEU A 334 -16.83 -19.83 15.50
C LEU A 334 -17.78 -18.76 16.06
N SER A 335 -18.44 -18.02 15.18
CA SER A 335 -19.70 -17.38 15.54
C SER A 335 -20.55 -18.49 16.16
N ASP A 336 -21.07 -18.26 17.37
CA ASP A 336 -22.14 -19.09 17.92
C ASP A 336 -23.15 -19.21 16.78
N ALA A 337 -23.20 -20.39 16.15
CA ALA A 337 -24.00 -20.54 14.95
C ALA A 337 -25.43 -20.19 15.36
N ASP A 338 -25.91 -19.07 14.82
CA ASP A 338 -27.14 -18.38 15.16
C ASP A 338 -28.33 -19.20 14.60
N ILE A 339 -28.38 -20.48 14.96
CA ILE A 339 -29.27 -21.53 14.49
C ILE A 339 -30.37 -21.77 15.52
N VAL A 340 -30.07 -21.53 16.81
CA VAL A 340 -31.02 -21.68 17.90
C VAL A 340 -31.76 -20.35 18.06
N GLU A 341 -32.97 -20.25 17.50
CA GLU A 341 -33.84 -19.06 17.66
C GLU A 341 -34.20 -18.82 19.12
N SER A 342 -34.40 -19.90 19.86
CA SER A 342 -34.61 -19.89 21.30
C SER A 342 -34.30 -21.25 21.90
N TYR A 343 -33.80 -21.25 23.13
CA TYR A 343 -33.70 -22.46 23.93
C TYR A 343 -34.06 -22.20 25.38
N ASN A 344 -34.54 -23.24 26.04
CA ASN A 344 -34.81 -23.24 27.47
C ASN A 344 -34.42 -24.60 28.05
N ILE A 345 -33.50 -24.59 29.02
CA ILE A 345 -32.92 -25.79 29.63
C ILE A 345 -33.17 -25.72 31.14
N PHE A 346 -33.91 -26.69 31.68
CA PHE A 346 -34.38 -26.63 33.06
C PHE A 346 -34.69 -28.01 33.67
N PRO A 347 -34.65 -28.15 35.01
CA PRO A 347 -34.15 -27.16 35.96
C PRO A 347 -32.62 -27.06 35.90
N ASN A 348 -32.08 -25.90 36.26
CA ASN A 348 -30.67 -25.72 36.49
C ASN A 348 -30.52 -24.93 37.81
N PRO A 349 -30.06 -25.55 38.92
CA PRO A 349 -29.47 -26.89 39.02
C PRO A 349 -30.45 -28.07 38.81
N VAL A 350 -29.94 -29.24 38.40
CA VAL A 350 -30.71 -30.46 38.08
C VAL A 350 -30.35 -31.63 39.00
N SER A 351 -31.33 -32.44 39.40
CA SER A 351 -31.10 -33.69 40.15
C SER A 351 -31.06 -34.92 39.23
N ASN A 352 -32.12 -35.17 38.46
CA ASN A 352 -32.24 -36.43 37.69
C ASN A 352 -32.48 -36.19 36.20
N ILE A 353 -33.41 -35.29 35.84
CA ILE A 353 -33.83 -35.09 34.45
C ILE A 353 -33.63 -33.63 34.06
N LEU A 354 -32.84 -33.41 33.02
CA LEU A 354 -32.64 -32.10 32.39
C LEU A 354 -33.58 -31.99 31.19
N ASN A 355 -34.56 -31.09 31.26
CA ASN A 355 -35.48 -30.82 30.16
C ASN A 355 -34.87 -29.81 29.20
N ILE A 356 -35.11 -30.02 27.91
CA ILE A 356 -34.49 -29.29 26.81
C ILE A 356 -35.61 -28.87 25.85
N GLN A 357 -35.77 -27.58 25.66
CA GLN A 357 -36.64 -27.00 24.64
C GLN A 357 -35.74 -26.19 23.71
N ILE A 358 -35.66 -26.56 22.44
CA ILE A 358 -34.82 -25.88 21.45
C ILE A 358 -35.68 -25.65 20.21
N ASN A 359 -35.73 -24.41 19.74
CA ASN A 359 -36.25 -24.04 18.43
C ASN A 359 -35.07 -23.71 17.52
N THR A 360 -34.93 -24.48 16.45
CA THR A 360 -33.90 -24.26 15.43
C THR A 360 -34.51 -23.54 14.21
N LYS A 361 -33.72 -22.67 13.56
CA LYS A 361 -34.07 -22.12 12.24
C LYS A 361 -34.35 -23.28 11.28
N ASP A 362 -35.42 -23.15 10.49
CA ASP A 362 -35.88 -24.13 9.50
C ASP A 362 -36.15 -25.56 10.03
N ASN A 363 -36.33 -25.74 11.34
CA ASN A 363 -36.48 -27.04 11.99
C ASN A 363 -35.32 -28.02 11.71
N ALA A 364 -34.09 -27.50 11.63
CA ALA A 364 -32.90 -28.31 11.43
C ALA A 364 -32.70 -29.36 12.55
N ASP A 365 -32.26 -30.55 12.16
CA ASP A 365 -31.88 -31.64 13.06
C ASP A 365 -30.67 -31.24 13.94
N TYR A 366 -30.67 -31.70 15.20
CA TYR A 366 -29.57 -31.48 16.14
C TYR A 366 -29.25 -32.72 16.97
N ASN A 367 -27.98 -32.83 17.37
CA ASN A 367 -27.45 -33.84 18.27
C ASN A 367 -27.06 -33.20 19.61
N LEU A 368 -27.38 -33.88 20.71
CA LEU A 368 -27.11 -33.46 22.07
C LEU A 368 -26.09 -34.40 22.72
N PHE A 369 -25.10 -33.83 23.40
CA PHE A 369 -24.18 -34.60 24.24
C PHE A 369 -23.62 -33.75 25.39
N ILE A 370 -23.27 -34.40 26.50
CA ILE A 370 -22.78 -33.74 27.71
C ILE A 370 -21.27 -33.98 27.83
N THR A 371 -20.53 -32.92 28.17
CA THR A 371 -19.11 -32.98 28.55
C THR A 371 -18.89 -32.51 29.99
N ASP A 372 -17.86 -33.04 30.63
CA ASP A 372 -17.37 -32.53 31.91
C ASP A 372 -16.48 -31.27 31.72
N ILE A 373 -15.99 -30.70 32.82
CA ILE A 373 -15.13 -29.50 32.80
C ILE A 373 -13.80 -29.67 32.08
N THR A 374 -13.39 -30.91 31.81
CA THR A 374 -12.16 -31.22 31.05
C THR A 374 -12.43 -31.40 29.55
N GLY A 375 -13.71 -31.33 29.13
CA GLY A 375 -14.14 -31.56 27.76
C GLY A 375 -14.39 -33.03 27.43
N LYS A 376 -14.30 -33.95 28.40
CA LYS A 376 -14.57 -35.38 28.17
C LYS A 376 -16.08 -35.60 28.07
N GLN A 377 -16.51 -36.29 27.02
CA GLN A 377 -17.92 -36.66 26.82
C GLN A 377 -18.37 -37.71 27.86
N VAL A 378 -19.48 -37.42 28.54
CA VAL A 378 -20.05 -38.24 29.63
C VAL A 378 -21.48 -38.72 29.34
N SER A 379 -22.04 -38.41 28.17
CA SER A 379 -23.31 -38.95 27.69
C SER A 379 -23.19 -39.56 26.30
N GLN A 380 -24.20 -40.32 25.89
CA GLN A 380 -24.37 -40.71 24.49
C GLN A 380 -24.82 -39.50 23.64
N ASN A 381 -24.63 -39.58 22.32
CA ASN A 381 -25.20 -38.63 21.38
C ASN A 381 -26.69 -38.92 21.20
N LEU A 382 -27.53 -37.92 21.43
CA LEU A 382 -28.99 -38.03 21.34
C LEU A 382 -29.52 -37.07 20.28
N LYS A 383 -30.39 -37.53 19.38
CA LYS A 383 -30.89 -36.71 18.27
C LYS A 383 -32.30 -36.18 18.59
N ASN A 384 -32.50 -34.86 18.47
CA ASN A 384 -33.80 -34.17 18.62
C ASN A 384 -34.61 -34.59 19.87
N VAL A 385 -33.95 -34.73 21.03
CA VAL A 385 -34.62 -35.13 22.28
C VAL A 385 -34.98 -33.92 23.15
N ASN A 386 -36.10 -34.02 23.85
CA ASN A 386 -36.60 -32.95 24.74
C ASN A 386 -36.15 -33.10 26.20
N PHE A 387 -35.40 -34.16 26.53
CA PHE A 387 -34.86 -34.37 27.87
C PHE A 387 -33.65 -35.30 27.85
N ILE A 388 -32.81 -35.22 28.89
CA ILE A 388 -31.70 -36.13 29.16
C ILE A 388 -31.75 -36.57 30.62
N ASP A 389 -31.61 -37.88 30.85
CA ASP A 389 -31.39 -38.44 32.18
C ASP A 389 -29.92 -38.24 32.58
N VAL A 390 -29.72 -37.49 33.66
CA VAL A 390 -28.41 -37.13 34.24
C VAL A 390 -28.21 -37.75 35.62
N GLN A 391 -29.06 -38.69 36.04
CA GLN A 391 -28.97 -39.32 37.35
C GLN A 391 -27.63 -40.03 37.59
N SER A 392 -27.00 -40.54 36.52
CA SER A 392 -25.70 -41.21 36.57
C SER A 392 -24.50 -40.27 36.68
N LEU A 393 -24.69 -38.96 36.50
CA LEU A 393 -23.63 -37.98 36.63
C LEU A 393 -23.37 -37.67 38.11
N GLU A 394 -22.10 -37.51 38.47
CA GLU A 394 -21.71 -37.05 39.80
C GLU A 394 -22.11 -35.59 40.02
N GLN A 395 -22.16 -35.15 41.28
CA GLN A 395 -22.43 -33.74 41.60
C GLN A 395 -21.32 -32.86 41.02
N GLY A 396 -21.67 -31.85 40.23
CA GLY A 396 -20.67 -31.05 39.54
C GLY A 396 -21.18 -30.13 38.44
N LEU A 397 -20.23 -29.50 37.76
CA LEU A 397 -20.47 -28.61 36.62
C LEU A 397 -20.32 -29.38 35.31
N TYR A 398 -21.27 -29.21 34.39
CA TYR A 398 -21.28 -29.86 33.10
C TYR A 398 -21.67 -28.90 31.98
N PHE A 399 -21.36 -29.29 30.76
CA PHE A 399 -21.71 -28.58 29.54
C PHE A 399 -22.58 -29.47 28.65
N LEU A 400 -23.79 -29.02 28.35
CA LEU A 400 -24.66 -29.60 27.32
C LEU A 400 -24.29 -28.99 25.97
N ASN A 401 -23.88 -29.82 25.04
CA ASN A 401 -23.50 -29.44 23.69
C ASN A 401 -24.62 -29.79 22.70
N ILE A 402 -24.98 -28.85 21.85
CA ILE A 402 -26.00 -28.95 20.79
C ILE A 402 -25.27 -28.81 19.45
N LYS A 403 -25.15 -29.92 18.71
CA LYS A 403 -24.42 -29.99 17.44
C LYS A 403 -25.38 -30.15 16.27
N THR A 404 -25.29 -29.26 15.29
CA THR A 404 -25.95 -29.37 13.99
C THR A 404 -24.90 -29.55 12.89
N ASP A 405 -25.33 -29.70 11.64
CA ASP A 405 -24.40 -29.71 10.49
C ASP A 405 -23.69 -28.36 10.29
N ALA A 406 -24.23 -27.28 10.86
CA ALA A 406 -23.73 -25.93 10.69
C ALA A 406 -23.01 -25.36 11.93
N GLY A 407 -23.00 -26.05 13.08
CA GLY A 407 -22.24 -25.57 14.24
C GLY A 407 -22.43 -26.33 15.54
N LEU A 408 -21.80 -25.82 16.60
CA LEU A 408 -21.84 -26.35 17.96
C LEU A 408 -22.20 -25.22 18.94
N PHE A 409 -23.29 -25.39 19.68
CA PHE A 409 -23.72 -24.49 20.74
C PHE A 409 -23.57 -25.17 22.12
N THR A 410 -23.21 -24.44 23.16
CA THR A 410 -22.93 -25.01 24.49
C THR A 410 -23.70 -24.30 25.61
N HIS A 411 -24.40 -25.06 26.45
CA HIS A 411 -25.08 -24.57 27.65
C HIS A 411 -24.50 -25.18 28.94
N LYS A 412 -24.22 -24.34 29.93
CA LYS A 412 -23.68 -24.75 31.22
C LYS A 412 -24.77 -25.10 32.22
N PHE A 413 -24.70 -26.28 32.85
CA PHE A 413 -25.63 -26.66 33.92
C PHE A 413 -24.93 -27.30 35.12
N THR A 414 -25.58 -27.26 36.29
CA THR A 414 -25.08 -27.83 37.54
C THR A 414 -25.89 -29.05 37.95
N LYS A 415 -25.23 -30.19 38.15
CA LYS A 415 -25.79 -31.42 38.72
C LYS A 415 -25.69 -31.39 40.24
N MET A 416 -26.81 -31.60 40.92
CA MET A 416 -26.93 -31.67 42.38
C MET A 416 -26.69 -33.05 42.95
#